data_AF-A0A9J5W397-F1
#
_entry.id   AF-A0A9J5W397-F1
#
_cell.length_a   1.000
_cell.length_b   1.000
_cell.length_c   1.000
_cell.angle_alpha   90.00
_cell.angle_beta   90.00
_cell.angle_gamma   90.00
#
_symmetry.space_group_name_H-M   'P 1'
#
loop_
_entity.id
_entity.type
_entity.pdbx_description
1 polymer ?
#
loop_
_entity_poly.entity_id
_entity_poly.type
_entity_poly.pdbx_seq_one_letter_code
_entity_poly.pdbx_strand_id
1 'polypeptide(L)'
;MGKEKFLFLVQFIIQEVLHRCGLILYKKAKDGGLDVIETYVFWNGHEPSPEKGFPVWLKYVPGMEFRTNNQPFKVAMQGFVQKIVNMMKSENLFEPQGGPIIMAQIENEYGPVEWEIGAPGKDFTKWAAQMAVGLKTGVPWIMCKQEDAPDPVIDTCNGFYCAKGSVLISLTNPKMWTEVWTGWYTKFGGPIPQRPAEDIAFSVARFVQNNGSFFNYYMYHGGTNFGRTSSGLFIATS
;
A
#
# COMPACT_ATOMS: atom_id res chain seq x y z
N MET A 1 19.20 6.18 -20.59
CA MET A 1 19.89 6.07 -19.29
C MET A 1 18.92 6.51 -18.21
N GLY A 2 18.51 5.60 -17.32
CA GLY A 2 17.71 5.96 -16.14
C GLY A 2 18.58 6.73 -15.13
N LYS A 3 17.98 7.63 -14.34
CA LYS A 3 18.64 8.33 -13.24
C LYS A 3 18.29 7.64 -11.94
N GLU A 4 19.28 7.39 -11.08
CA GLU A 4 19.03 7.01 -9.69
C GLU A 4 18.27 8.14 -8.99
N LYS A 5 17.26 7.79 -8.20
CA LYS A 5 16.46 8.75 -7.43
C LYS A 5 16.35 8.28 -5.99
N PHE A 6 16.47 9.24 -5.08
CA PHE A 6 16.00 9.13 -3.72
C PHE A 6 14.60 9.72 -3.68
N LEU A 7 13.59 8.97 -3.24
CA LEU A 7 12.19 9.41 -3.31
C LEU A 7 11.65 9.70 -1.90
N PHE A 8 11.09 10.90 -1.73
CA PHE A 8 10.35 11.33 -0.54
C PHE A 8 8.85 11.24 -0.81
N LEU A 9 8.10 10.50 0.02
CA LEU A 9 6.71 10.15 -0.29
C LEU A 9 5.70 10.44 0.81
N VAL A 10 4.44 10.52 0.39
CA VAL A 10 3.29 10.68 1.27
C VAL A 10 2.14 9.78 0.92
N GLN A 11 1.45 9.29 1.95
CA GLN A 11 0.16 8.65 1.74
C GLN A 11 -0.99 9.63 1.87
N PHE A 12 -1.84 9.64 0.84
CA PHE A 12 -3.19 10.19 0.87
C PHE A 12 -4.18 9.05 0.68
N ILE A 13 -5.22 9.00 1.51
CA ILE A 13 -6.38 8.16 1.22
C ILE A 13 -7.39 9.04 0.48
N ILE A 14 -7.48 8.86 -0.85
CA ILE A 14 -8.32 9.72 -1.71
C ILE A 14 -9.79 9.72 -1.28
N GLN A 15 -10.30 8.61 -0.72
CA GLN A 15 -11.69 8.51 -0.24
C GLN A 15 -11.95 9.24 1.09
N GLU A 16 -10.90 9.55 1.85
CA GLU A 16 -10.96 10.25 3.14
C GLU A 16 -10.72 11.76 2.97
N VAL A 17 -10.62 12.22 1.72
CA VAL A 17 -10.41 13.61 1.35
C VAL A 17 -11.58 14.09 0.49
N LEU A 18 -12.17 15.22 0.84
CA LEU A 18 -13.15 15.88 -0.04
C LEU A 18 -12.48 16.24 -1.38
N HIS A 19 -13.15 15.96 -2.51
CA HIS A 19 -12.59 16.21 -3.84
C HIS A 19 -12.04 17.64 -4.02
N ARG A 20 -12.68 18.65 -3.41
CA ARG A 20 -12.24 20.05 -3.44
C ARG A 20 -10.92 20.32 -2.70
N CYS A 21 -10.52 19.45 -1.79
CA CYS A 21 -9.28 19.57 -1.01
C CYS A 21 -8.07 18.96 -1.73
N GLY A 22 -8.28 18.10 -2.74
CA GLY A 22 -7.21 17.34 -3.39
C GLY A 22 -6.07 18.21 -3.92
N LEU A 23 -6.39 19.29 -4.64
CA LEU A 23 -5.36 20.20 -5.19
C LEU A 23 -4.58 20.94 -4.09
N ILE A 24 -5.26 21.30 -2.99
CA ILE A 24 -4.62 21.99 -1.86
C ILE A 24 -3.68 21.04 -1.14
N LEU A 25 -4.09 19.78 -0.92
CA LEU A 25 -3.24 18.76 -0.30
C LEU A 25 -2.04 18.44 -1.18
N TYR A 26 -2.24 18.28 -2.49
CA TYR A 26 -1.14 18.10 -3.45
C TYR A 26 -0.13 19.25 -3.35
N LYS A 27 -0.61 20.50 -3.35
CA LYS A 27 0.27 21.67 -3.25
C LYS A 27 1.04 21.69 -1.93
N LYS A 28 0.38 21.40 -0.80
CA LYS A 28 1.04 21.31 0.50
C LYS A 28 2.11 20.21 0.54
N ALA A 29 1.82 19.05 -0.04
CA ALA A 29 2.81 17.98 -0.16
C ALA A 29 4.02 18.42 -1.00
N LYS A 30 3.77 19.02 -2.16
CA LYS A 30 4.84 19.53 -3.03
C LYS A 30 5.68 20.60 -2.34
N ASP A 31 5.05 21.59 -1.71
CA ASP A 31 5.73 22.65 -0.96
C ASP A 31 6.47 22.08 0.28
N GLY A 32 6.02 20.94 0.80
CA GLY A 32 6.67 20.15 1.85
C GLY A 32 7.86 19.30 1.39
N GLY A 33 8.22 19.36 0.11
CA GLY A 33 9.42 18.69 -0.44
C GLY A 33 9.21 17.24 -0.86
N LEU A 34 7.99 16.88 -1.26
CA LEU A 34 7.63 15.49 -1.57
C LEU A 34 7.58 15.23 -3.08
N ASP A 35 8.10 14.08 -3.49
CA ASP A 35 8.25 13.68 -4.89
C ASP A 35 7.08 12.83 -5.40
N VAL A 36 6.46 12.04 -4.52
CA VAL A 36 5.46 11.03 -4.90
C VAL A 36 4.32 10.98 -3.88
N ILE A 37 3.13 10.62 -4.37
CA ILE A 37 1.95 10.35 -3.56
C ILE A 37 1.63 8.86 -3.66
N GLU A 38 1.54 8.22 -2.52
CA GLU A 38 1.05 6.86 -2.30
C GLU A 38 -0.45 6.90 -1.94
N THR A 39 -1.22 5.93 -2.42
CA THR A 39 -2.62 5.75 -2.05
C THR A 39 -3.01 4.28 -2.23
N TYR A 40 -3.87 3.78 -1.35
CA TYR A 40 -4.56 2.52 -1.59
C TYR A 40 -5.68 2.70 -2.63
N VAL A 41 -6.08 1.58 -3.24
CA VAL A 41 -7.34 1.47 -3.97
C VAL A 41 -8.33 0.68 -3.12
N PHE A 42 -9.47 1.29 -2.82
CA PHE A 42 -10.48 0.74 -1.92
C PHE A 42 -11.55 0.00 -2.73
N TRP A 43 -11.36 -1.30 -2.93
CA TRP A 43 -12.20 -2.13 -3.79
C TRP A 43 -13.68 -1.93 -3.51
N ASN A 44 -14.08 -2.08 -2.26
CA ASN A 44 -15.45 -1.80 -1.84
C ASN A 44 -16.07 -0.47 -2.24
N GLY A 45 -15.32 0.63 -2.18
CA GLY A 45 -15.85 1.93 -2.58
C GLY A 45 -16.13 1.97 -4.08
N HIS A 46 -15.40 1.17 -4.86
CA HIS A 46 -15.49 1.07 -6.31
C HIS A 46 -16.38 -0.07 -6.81
N GLU A 47 -16.72 -1.02 -5.95
CA GLU A 47 -17.68 -2.10 -6.21
C GLU A 47 -18.60 -2.29 -4.98
N PRO A 48 -19.42 -1.26 -4.67
CA PRO A 48 -20.24 -1.23 -3.47
C PRO A 48 -21.37 -2.23 -3.54
N SER A 49 -21.80 -2.65 -4.72
CA SER A 49 -22.63 -3.84 -4.79
C SER A 49 -21.72 -5.04 -4.99
N PRO A 50 -21.80 -6.06 -4.12
CA PRO A 50 -22.33 -5.97 -2.73
C PRO A 50 -21.38 -5.77 -1.49
N GLU A 51 -20.47 -4.76 -1.40
CA GLU A 51 -19.91 -4.03 -0.19
C GLU A 51 -18.41 -4.02 0.28
N LYS A 52 -17.95 -3.99 1.57
CA LYS A 52 -16.70 -3.30 2.12
C LYS A 52 -15.29 -3.95 2.28
N GLY A 53 -14.18 -3.21 2.05
CA GLY A 53 -12.79 -3.69 1.98
C GLY A 53 -12.62 -4.66 0.81
N PHE A 54 -12.30 -5.91 1.13
CA PHE A 54 -12.84 -7.01 0.34
C PHE A 54 -14.34 -6.96 0.39
N PRO A 55 -15.01 -6.80 -0.75
CA PRO A 55 -16.42 -6.50 -0.64
C PRO A 55 -17.24 -7.49 0.18
N VAL A 56 -18.17 -7.03 1.04
CA VAL A 56 -18.90 -7.87 2.01
C VAL A 56 -19.57 -9.07 1.32
N TRP A 57 -20.10 -8.87 0.12
CA TRP A 57 -20.65 -9.93 -0.72
C TRP A 57 -19.70 -11.01 -1.12
N LEU A 58 -18.42 -10.67 -1.26
CA LEU A 58 -17.40 -11.60 -1.69
C LEU A 58 -17.38 -12.78 -0.73
N LYS A 59 -17.62 -12.54 0.57
CA LYS A 59 -17.78 -13.57 1.60
C LYS A 59 -18.90 -14.57 1.31
N TYR A 60 -19.97 -14.15 0.64
CA TYR A 60 -21.13 -14.99 0.35
C TYR A 60 -21.04 -15.68 -1.02
N VAL A 61 -19.95 -15.48 -1.77
CA VAL A 61 -19.68 -16.27 -2.97
C VAL A 61 -19.45 -17.74 -2.53
N PRO A 62 -20.11 -18.72 -3.18
CA PRO A 62 -19.94 -20.12 -2.81
C PRO A 62 -18.47 -20.58 -2.84
N GLY A 63 -18.02 -21.19 -1.75
CA GLY A 63 -16.65 -21.71 -1.61
C GLY A 63 -15.57 -20.64 -1.37
N MET A 64 -15.95 -19.41 -1.01
CA MET A 64 -15.02 -18.32 -0.76
C MET A 64 -14.21 -18.50 0.53
N GLU A 65 -12.88 -18.34 0.42
CA GLU A 65 -11.98 -18.16 1.56
C GLU A 65 -11.00 -17.02 1.23
N PHE A 66 -10.95 -16.00 2.07
CA PHE A 66 -10.13 -14.81 1.81
C PHE A 66 -8.65 -15.06 2.07
N ARG A 67 -7.80 -14.43 1.25
CA ARG A 67 -6.34 -14.35 1.43
C ARG A 67 -5.69 -15.71 1.68
N THR A 68 -6.07 -16.72 0.88
CA THR A 68 -5.46 -18.05 0.87
C THR A 68 -5.52 -18.61 -0.56
N ASN A 69 -4.96 -19.80 -0.80
CA ASN A 69 -4.98 -20.44 -2.12
C ASN A 69 -6.37 -21.00 -2.47
N ASN A 70 -7.34 -20.09 -2.63
CA ASN A 70 -8.74 -20.36 -2.87
C ASN A 70 -9.16 -19.84 -4.24
N GLN A 71 -9.73 -20.71 -5.09
CA GLN A 71 -10.02 -20.36 -6.49
C GLN A 71 -11.06 -19.22 -6.63
N PRO A 72 -12.21 -19.24 -5.93
CA PRO A 72 -13.16 -18.11 -5.96
C PRO A 72 -12.51 -16.77 -5.60
N PHE A 73 -11.69 -16.74 -4.54
CA PHE A 73 -10.99 -15.54 -4.12
C PHE A 73 -9.99 -15.05 -5.17
N LYS A 74 -9.17 -15.97 -5.70
CA LYS A 74 -8.17 -15.67 -6.73
C LYS A 74 -8.79 -15.08 -7.98
N VAL A 75 -9.91 -15.62 -8.45
CA VAL A 75 -10.67 -15.10 -9.60
C VAL A 75 -11.16 -13.68 -9.33
N ALA A 76 -11.78 -13.44 -8.17
CA ALA A 76 -12.31 -12.13 -7.83
C ALA A 76 -11.20 -11.08 -7.69
N MET A 77 -10.14 -11.39 -6.93
CA MET A 77 -8.99 -10.52 -6.74
C MET A 77 -8.31 -10.19 -8.07
N GLN A 78 -8.04 -11.20 -8.91
CA GLN A 78 -7.44 -10.98 -10.23
C GLN A 78 -8.35 -10.11 -11.10
N GLY A 79 -9.66 -10.34 -11.10
CA GLY A 79 -10.62 -9.54 -11.86
C GLY A 79 -10.57 -8.07 -11.49
N PHE A 80 -10.57 -7.76 -10.20
CA PHE A 80 -10.51 -6.38 -9.72
C PHE A 80 -9.15 -5.73 -10.01
N VAL A 81 -8.03 -6.40 -9.70
CA VAL A 81 -6.68 -5.86 -9.96
C VAL A 81 -6.49 -5.61 -11.47
N GLN A 82 -6.90 -6.56 -12.32
CA GLN A 82 -6.86 -6.39 -13.78
C GLN A 82 -7.70 -5.19 -14.24
N LYS A 83 -8.88 -4.99 -13.68
CA LYS A 83 -9.74 -3.83 -13.97
C LYS A 83 -9.03 -2.52 -13.63
N ILE A 84 -8.43 -2.41 -12.43
CA ILE A 84 -7.66 -1.22 -12.03
C ILE A 84 -6.49 -0.99 -12.98
N VAL A 85 -5.67 -2.00 -13.24
CA VAL A 85 -4.51 -1.86 -14.14
C VAL A 85 -4.94 -1.45 -15.55
N ASN A 86 -6.02 -2.01 -16.09
CA ASN A 86 -6.53 -1.64 -17.40
C ASN A 86 -7.02 -0.19 -17.45
N MET A 87 -7.71 0.29 -16.41
CA MET A 87 -8.12 1.71 -16.32
C MET A 87 -6.90 2.64 -16.24
N MET A 88 -5.88 2.30 -15.45
CA MET A 88 -4.65 3.11 -15.38
C MET A 88 -3.91 3.13 -16.72
N LYS A 89 -3.90 2.00 -17.44
CA LYS A 89 -3.32 1.92 -18.80
C LYS A 89 -4.10 2.73 -19.82
N SER A 90 -5.44 2.69 -19.80
CA SER A 90 -6.26 3.43 -20.77
C SER A 90 -6.09 4.93 -20.66
N GLU A 91 -5.78 5.42 -19.45
CA GLU A 91 -5.52 6.83 -19.16
C GLU A 91 -4.02 7.20 -19.23
N ASN A 92 -3.15 6.28 -19.69
CA ASN A 92 -1.69 6.48 -19.80
C ASN A 92 -1.03 6.88 -18.47
N LEU A 93 -1.49 6.31 -17.35
CA LEU A 93 -1.05 6.73 -16.01
C LEU A 93 0.21 6.04 -15.50
N PHE A 94 0.69 4.97 -16.12
CA PHE A 94 1.99 4.38 -15.78
C PHE A 94 3.15 5.19 -16.37
N GLU A 95 4.27 5.29 -15.63
CA GLU A 95 5.43 6.09 -16.03
C GLU A 95 5.98 5.79 -17.44
N PRO A 96 6.06 4.51 -17.88
CA PRO A 96 6.46 4.19 -19.26
C PRO A 96 5.49 4.72 -20.33
N GLN A 97 4.26 5.09 -19.96
CA GLN A 97 3.26 5.73 -20.82
C GLN A 97 3.28 7.26 -20.70
N GLY A 98 4.17 7.83 -19.88
CA GLY A 98 4.25 9.26 -19.56
C GLY A 98 3.44 9.68 -18.34
N GLY A 99 2.85 8.73 -17.60
CA GLY A 99 2.02 8.99 -16.44
C GLY A 99 2.77 9.05 -15.10
N PRO A 100 2.06 9.33 -13.99
CA PRO A 100 2.70 9.51 -12.68
C PRO A 100 2.96 8.22 -11.88
N ILE A 101 2.38 7.07 -12.27
CA ILE A 101 2.48 5.83 -11.48
C ILE A 101 3.83 5.17 -11.74
N ILE A 102 4.70 5.17 -10.73
CA ILE A 102 6.07 4.64 -10.80
C ILE A 102 6.26 3.24 -10.21
N MET A 103 5.26 2.72 -9.49
CA MET A 103 5.22 1.37 -8.91
C MET A 103 3.80 1.05 -8.42
N ALA A 104 3.52 -0.22 -8.16
CA ALA A 104 2.25 -0.67 -7.57
C ALA A 104 2.48 -1.77 -6.51
N GLN A 105 1.61 -1.84 -5.52
CA GLN A 105 1.65 -2.89 -4.49
C GLN A 105 0.58 -3.95 -4.77
N ILE A 106 0.93 -5.22 -4.62
CA ILE A 106 -0.03 -6.33 -4.57
C ILE A 106 -0.07 -6.90 -3.15
N GLU A 107 -1.27 -7.21 -2.64
CA GLU A 107 -1.46 -7.58 -1.22
C GLU A 107 -0.98 -6.49 -0.23
N ASN A 108 -1.16 -6.72 1.07
CA ASN A 108 -0.69 -5.82 2.12
C ASN A 108 -0.40 -6.56 3.42
N GLU A 109 0.85 -6.50 3.88
CA GLU A 109 1.33 -7.16 5.10
C GLU A 109 0.90 -8.63 5.19
N TYR A 110 1.10 -9.38 4.11
CA TYR A 110 0.63 -10.77 4.04
C TYR A 110 1.59 -11.77 4.68
N GLY A 111 2.90 -11.49 4.76
CA GLY A 111 3.89 -12.40 5.34
C GLY A 111 3.53 -12.97 6.73
N PRO A 112 3.06 -12.15 7.70
CA PRO A 112 2.59 -12.69 8.98
C PRO A 112 1.38 -13.64 8.85
N VAL A 113 0.45 -13.34 7.94
CA VAL A 113 -0.73 -14.19 7.68
C VAL A 113 -0.31 -15.49 7.00
N GLU A 114 0.57 -15.40 6.00
CA GLU A 114 1.16 -16.55 5.33
C GLU A 114 1.85 -17.50 6.31
N TRP A 115 2.63 -16.96 7.24
CA TRP A 115 3.29 -17.75 8.27
C TRP A 115 2.28 -18.55 9.11
N GLU A 116 1.17 -17.93 9.50
CA GLU A 116 0.12 -18.56 10.30
C GLU A 116 -0.63 -19.67 9.54
N ILE A 117 -0.95 -19.45 8.27
CA ILE A 117 -1.74 -20.40 7.47
C ILE A 117 -0.90 -21.46 6.74
N GLY A 118 0.42 -21.26 6.66
CA GLY A 118 1.38 -22.23 6.15
C GLY A 118 1.36 -22.40 4.62
N ALA A 119 1.35 -23.64 4.15
CA ALA A 119 1.53 -23.97 2.72
C ALA A 119 0.51 -23.30 1.77
N PRO A 120 -0.80 -23.19 2.09
CA PRO A 120 -1.74 -22.43 1.28
C PRO A 120 -1.37 -20.95 1.13
N GLY A 121 -0.74 -20.35 2.16
CA GLY A 121 -0.25 -18.98 2.09
C GLY A 121 0.90 -18.84 1.10
N LYS A 122 1.88 -19.74 1.16
CA LYS A 122 3.01 -19.80 0.21
C LYS A 122 2.57 -19.89 -1.24
N ASP A 123 1.58 -20.74 -1.52
CA ASP A 123 1.05 -20.89 -2.87
C ASP A 123 0.29 -19.63 -3.32
N PHE A 124 -0.43 -18.99 -2.41
CA PHE A 124 -1.12 -17.73 -2.68
C PHE A 124 -0.14 -16.57 -2.91
N THR A 125 0.91 -16.42 -2.10
CA THR A 125 1.97 -15.41 -2.27
C THR A 125 2.60 -15.49 -3.65
N LYS A 126 3.02 -16.70 -4.06
CA LYS A 126 3.58 -16.93 -5.40
C LYS A 126 2.59 -16.58 -6.50
N TRP A 127 1.34 -17.01 -6.36
CA TRP A 127 0.30 -16.72 -7.33
C TRP A 127 0.02 -15.21 -7.44
N ALA A 128 -0.10 -14.49 -6.33
CA ALA A 128 -0.44 -13.07 -6.30
C ALA A 128 0.65 -12.23 -6.98
N ALA A 129 1.91 -12.50 -6.64
CA ALA A 129 3.07 -11.86 -7.26
C ALA A 129 3.15 -12.15 -8.77
N GLN A 130 3.01 -13.41 -9.18
CA GLN A 130 3.03 -13.79 -10.59
C GLN A 130 1.88 -13.16 -11.39
N MET A 131 0.67 -13.15 -10.82
CA MET A 131 -0.50 -12.52 -11.43
C MET A 131 -0.25 -11.03 -11.66
N ALA A 132 0.21 -10.31 -10.63
CA ALA A 132 0.48 -8.88 -10.68
C ALA A 132 1.55 -8.51 -11.72
N VAL A 133 2.71 -9.19 -11.68
CA VAL A 133 3.80 -9.01 -12.66
C VAL A 133 3.30 -9.33 -14.08
N GLY A 134 2.47 -10.36 -14.23
CA GLY A 134 1.84 -10.76 -15.50
C GLY A 134 0.93 -9.69 -16.12
N LEU A 135 0.46 -8.71 -15.34
CA LEU A 135 -0.33 -7.58 -15.85
C LEU A 135 0.50 -6.59 -16.67
N LYS A 136 1.84 -6.71 -16.67
CA LYS A 136 2.77 -5.93 -17.49
C LYS A 136 2.50 -4.42 -17.41
N THR A 137 2.49 -3.87 -16.21
CA THR A 137 2.34 -2.44 -15.94
C THR A 137 3.51 -1.62 -16.50
N GLY A 138 4.68 -2.26 -16.67
CA GLY A 138 5.91 -1.61 -17.11
C GLY A 138 6.68 -0.93 -15.97
N VAL A 139 6.13 -0.94 -14.76
CA VAL A 139 6.76 -0.41 -13.54
C VAL A 139 6.92 -1.53 -12.49
N PRO A 140 7.83 -1.37 -11.51
CA PRO A 140 8.02 -2.37 -10.46
C PRO A 140 6.75 -2.66 -9.64
N TRP A 141 6.67 -3.90 -9.15
CA TRP A 141 5.70 -4.31 -8.14
C TRP A 141 6.38 -4.46 -6.79
N ILE A 142 5.66 -4.12 -5.72
CA ILE A 142 6.14 -4.23 -4.34
C ILE A 142 5.18 -5.06 -3.48
N MET A 143 5.68 -5.61 -2.37
CA MET A 143 4.90 -6.27 -1.31
C MET A 143 5.46 -5.87 0.06
N CYS A 144 4.65 -5.25 0.91
CA CYS A 144 5.07 -4.85 2.26
C CYS A 144 4.99 -5.99 3.27
N LYS A 145 5.98 -6.07 4.17
CA LYS A 145 6.17 -7.16 5.16
C LYS A 145 6.02 -8.55 4.53
N GLN A 146 6.69 -8.76 3.40
CA GLN A 146 6.67 -10.01 2.67
C GLN A 146 8.10 -10.47 2.40
N GLU A 147 8.73 -11.12 3.39
CA GLU A 147 10.15 -11.46 3.31
C GLU A 147 10.45 -12.37 2.10
N ASP A 148 9.57 -13.32 1.79
CA ASP A 148 9.72 -14.26 0.67
C ASP A 148 9.03 -13.81 -0.62
N ALA A 149 8.89 -12.49 -0.85
CA ALA A 149 8.38 -11.96 -2.10
C ALA A 149 9.23 -12.49 -3.29
N PRO A 150 8.60 -13.13 -4.29
CA PRO A 150 9.36 -13.70 -5.40
C PRO A 150 9.79 -12.63 -6.40
N ASP A 151 10.99 -12.77 -6.97
CA ASP A 151 11.46 -11.92 -8.05
C ASP A 151 10.44 -11.83 -9.21
N PRO A 152 10.25 -10.66 -9.84
CA PRO A 152 10.97 -9.38 -9.63
C PRO A 152 10.29 -8.45 -8.61
N VAL A 153 9.43 -8.95 -7.72
CA VAL A 153 8.73 -8.12 -6.73
C VAL A 153 9.69 -7.67 -5.63
N ILE A 154 9.61 -6.39 -5.24
CA ILE A 154 10.44 -5.82 -4.18
C ILE A 154 9.70 -5.92 -2.85
N ASP A 155 10.30 -6.59 -1.87
CA ASP A 155 9.82 -6.60 -0.50
C ASP A 155 10.13 -5.25 0.20
N THR A 156 9.17 -4.75 0.99
CA THR A 156 9.29 -3.44 1.65
C THR A 156 8.98 -3.52 3.14
N CYS A 157 9.42 -2.50 3.89
CA CYS A 157 9.24 -2.43 5.34
C CYS A 157 8.16 -1.41 5.75
N ASN A 158 7.47 -1.71 6.84
CA ASN A 158 6.49 -0.86 7.52
C ASN A 158 6.82 -0.78 9.01
N GLY A 159 6.63 0.39 9.63
CA GLY A 159 6.79 0.53 11.07
C GLY A 159 7.15 1.94 11.55
N PHE A 160 7.49 2.04 12.83
CA PHE A 160 8.10 3.26 13.39
C PHE A 160 9.57 3.42 12.98
N TYR A 161 10.28 2.30 12.76
CA TYR A 161 11.67 2.27 12.31
C TYR A 161 11.90 1.11 11.35
N CYS A 162 12.56 1.38 10.21
CA CYS A 162 13.04 0.35 9.26
C CYS A 162 14.56 0.44 9.01
N ALA A 163 15.30 1.11 9.90
CA ALA A 163 16.74 1.30 9.71
C ALA A 163 17.57 0.03 10.00
N LYS A 164 17.21 -0.73 11.05
CA LYS A 164 17.89 -1.97 11.49
C LYS A 164 16.92 -3.16 11.40
N GLY A 165 17.38 -4.29 10.88
CA GLY A 165 16.71 -5.58 11.05
C GLY A 165 15.41 -5.81 10.26
N SER A 166 14.98 -4.86 9.42
CA SER A 166 14.00 -5.15 8.37
C SER A 166 14.72 -6.01 7.34
N VAL A 167 14.47 -7.32 7.40
CA VAL A 167 14.99 -8.35 6.52
C VAL A 167 14.56 -8.00 5.09
N LEU A 168 15.40 -7.24 4.38
CA LEU A 168 15.32 -7.22 2.93
C LEU A 168 16.09 -8.45 2.49
N ILE A 169 15.38 -9.48 2.03
CA ILE A 169 16.00 -10.75 1.63
C ILE A 169 16.94 -10.51 0.44
N SER A 170 16.58 -9.58 -0.44
CA SER A 170 17.36 -9.27 -1.62
C SER A 170 18.40 -8.17 -1.35
N LEU A 171 19.68 -8.57 -1.26
CA LEU A 171 20.82 -7.64 -1.25
C LEU A 171 20.93 -6.79 -2.52
N THR A 172 20.17 -7.13 -3.57
CA THR A 172 20.16 -6.44 -4.86
C THR A 172 18.98 -5.50 -5.05
N ASN A 173 17.93 -5.61 -4.23
CA ASN A 173 16.77 -4.72 -4.31
C ASN A 173 17.03 -3.40 -3.56
N PRO A 174 16.44 -2.27 -4.00
CA PRO A 174 16.50 -1.02 -3.26
C PRO A 174 15.81 -1.17 -1.90
N LYS A 175 16.33 -0.49 -0.87
CA LYS A 175 15.75 -0.51 0.47
C LYS A 175 14.62 0.51 0.58
N MET A 176 13.39 0.00 0.72
CA MET A 176 12.16 0.78 0.66
C MET A 176 11.32 0.65 1.94
N TRP A 177 10.84 1.80 2.43
CA TRP A 177 9.99 1.91 3.62
C TRP A 177 8.62 2.48 3.23
N THR A 178 7.65 1.60 3.00
CA THR A 178 6.29 1.96 2.53
C THR A 178 5.43 2.60 3.60
N GLU A 179 5.68 2.37 4.89
CA GLU A 179 4.90 3.03 5.94
C GLU A 179 5.74 3.51 7.13
N VAL A 180 6.18 4.77 7.07
CA VAL A 180 6.72 5.53 8.21
C VAL A 180 5.53 5.98 9.05
N TRP A 181 5.23 5.27 10.13
CA TRP A 181 4.08 5.59 10.97
C TRP A 181 4.25 6.94 11.67
N THR A 182 3.47 7.95 11.29
CA THR A 182 3.55 9.34 11.82
C THR A 182 2.82 9.54 13.15
N GLY A 183 2.20 8.49 13.66
CA GLY A 183 1.33 8.49 14.82
C GLY A 183 0.63 7.14 14.89
N TRP A 184 -0.63 7.14 15.29
CA TRP A 184 -1.47 5.95 15.22
C TRP A 184 -2.93 6.32 14.97
N TYR A 185 -3.75 5.38 14.49
CA TYR A 185 -5.17 5.63 14.32
C TYR A 185 -5.85 5.89 15.67
N THR A 186 -6.86 6.76 15.65
CA THR A 186 -7.74 6.97 16.80
C THR A 186 -8.86 5.92 16.77
N LYS A 187 -9.12 5.30 17.92
CA LYS A 187 -10.25 4.37 18.11
C LYS A 187 -11.30 4.98 19.02
N PHE A 188 -12.57 4.63 18.83
CA PHE A 188 -13.63 5.03 19.76
C PHE A 188 -13.31 4.53 21.18
N GLY A 189 -13.39 5.43 22.16
CA GLY A 189 -13.01 5.17 23.56
C GLY A 189 -11.50 5.14 23.83
N GLY A 190 -10.65 5.41 22.84
CA GLY A 190 -9.20 5.51 22.99
C GLY A 190 -8.68 6.95 23.04
N PRO A 191 -7.38 7.13 23.35
CA PRO A 191 -6.71 8.43 23.27
C PRO A 191 -6.44 8.83 21.81
N ILE A 192 -6.02 10.07 21.59
CA ILE A 192 -5.42 10.55 20.33
C ILE A 192 -3.91 10.29 20.40
N PRO A 193 -3.36 9.27 19.71
CA PRO A 193 -1.95 8.93 19.81
C PRO A 193 -1.11 9.88 18.95
N GLN A 194 -0.01 10.38 19.48
CA GLN A 194 0.90 11.30 18.79
C GLN A 194 2.31 10.71 18.73
N ARG A 195 3.07 11.11 17.70
CA ARG A 195 4.50 10.81 17.56
C ARG A 195 5.29 12.12 17.43
N PRO A 196 6.36 12.34 18.21
CA PRO A 196 7.17 13.55 18.11
C PRO A 196 7.82 13.72 16.73
N ALA A 197 7.88 14.96 16.23
CA ALA A 197 8.49 15.26 14.94
C ALA A 197 9.99 14.94 14.94
N GLU A 198 10.66 15.15 16.07
CA GLU A 198 12.07 14.85 16.29
C GLU A 198 12.35 13.34 16.15
N ASP A 199 11.43 12.50 16.65
CA ASP A 199 11.54 11.05 16.50
C ASP A 199 11.30 10.59 15.06
N ILE A 200 10.30 11.18 14.38
CA ILE A 200 10.05 10.90 12.97
C ILE A 200 11.28 11.26 12.14
N ALA A 201 11.80 12.48 12.28
CA ALA A 201 12.98 12.95 11.58
C ALA A 201 14.21 12.08 11.87
N PHE A 202 14.42 11.70 13.14
CA PHE A 202 15.48 10.78 13.53
C PHE A 202 15.31 9.41 12.85
N SER A 203 14.11 8.83 12.85
CA SER A 203 13.84 7.52 12.26
C SER A 203 14.11 7.50 10.76
N VAL A 204 13.69 8.55 10.05
CA VAL A 204 13.92 8.75 8.62
C VAL A 204 15.40 8.95 8.32
N ALA A 205 16.07 9.87 9.03
CA ALA A 205 17.51 10.09 8.86
C ALA A 205 18.30 8.80 9.11
N ARG A 206 17.89 8.00 10.10
CA ARG A 206 18.50 6.71 10.40
C ARG A 206 18.30 5.68 9.29
N PHE A 207 17.17 5.71 8.60
CA PHE A 207 16.92 4.85 7.45
C PHE A 207 17.74 5.28 6.22
N VAL A 208 17.73 6.58 5.90
CA VAL A 208 18.46 7.19 4.79
C VAL A 208 19.96 6.93 4.90
N GLN A 209 20.56 7.19 6.07
CA GLN A 209 22.01 7.00 6.28
C GLN A 209 22.45 5.52 6.17
N ASN A 210 21.49 4.57 6.20
CA ASN A 210 21.72 3.13 6.07
C ASN A 210 21.18 2.59 4.75
N ASN A 211 21.47 3.30 3.64
CA ASN A 211 21.13 2.96 2.25
C ASN A 211 19.63 2.83 1.94
N GLY A 212 18.74 3.33 2.80
CA GLY A 212 17.32 3.45 2.45
C GLY A 212 17.15 4.46 1.31
N SER A 213 16.38 4.16 0.27
CA SER A 213 16.25 4.98 -0.95
C SER A 213 14.83 5.45 -1.25
N PHE A 214 13.86 4.96 -0.48
CA PHE A 214 12.44 5.31 -0.56
C PHE A 214 11.84 5.26 0.83
N PHE A 215 11.14 6.30 1.25
CA PHE A 215 10.31 6.24 2.45
C PHE A 215 9.02 7.04 2.30
N ASN A 216 7.92 6.52 2.85
CA ASN A 216 6.58 7.09 2.72
C ASN A 216 5.95 7.35 4.09
N TYR A 217 5.47 8.58 4.32
CA TYR A 217 4.77 8.93 5.56
C TYR A 217 3.35 8.37 5.59
N TYR A 218 3.11 7.42 6.51
CA TYR A 218 1.80 6.87 6.82
C TYR A 218 1.30 7.42 8.17
N MET A 219 0.46 8.45 8.21
CA MET A 219 -0.11 9.23 7.12
C MET A 219 0.54 10.61 7.07
N TYR A 220 0.72 11.17 5.87
CA TYR A 220 1.02 12.60 5.72
C TYR A 220 -0.23 13.45 5.90
N HIS A 221 -1.36 12.98 5.34
CA HIS A 221 -2.68 13.47 5.68
C HIS A 221 -3.61 12.28 5.90
N GLY A 222 -4.05 12.09 7.15
CA GLY A 222 -4.99 11.02 7.51
C GLY A 222 -6.35 11.22 6.84
N GLY A 223 -6.91 12.42 6.92
CA GLY A 223 -8.24 12.69 6.39
C GLY A 223 -9.33 12.38 7.42
N THR A 224 -10.50 11.98 6.94
CA THR A 224 -11.67 11.65 7.75
C THR A 224 -12.39 10.45 7.16
N ASN A 225 -12.76 9.49 8.01
CA ASN A 225 -13.58 8.35 7.65
C ASN A 225 -15.05 8.76 7.42
N PHE A 226 -15.36 9.31 6.26
CA PHE A 226 -16.70 9.81 5.94
C PHE A 226 -17.78 8.72 5.88
N GLY A 227 -19.01 9.14 6.14
CA GLY A 227 -20.19 8.28 6.01
C GLY A 227 -20.16 7.09 6.96
N ARG A 228 -20.62 5.93 6.46
CA ARG A 228 -20.75 4.70 7.26
C ARG A 228 -20.03 3.52 6.63
N THR A 229 -19.24 3.77 5.58
CA THR A 229 -18.60 2.73 4.76
C THR A 229 -17.09 2.85 4.62
N SER A 230 -16.48 3.78 5.34
CA SER A 230 -15.03 3.99 5.36
C SER A 230 -14.35 3.34 6.57
N SER A 231 -14.75 3.70 7.79
CA SER A 231 -14.04 3.24 9.00
C SER A 231 -14.10 1.72 9.20
N GLY A 232 -12.96 1.18 9.63
CA GLY A 232 -12.84 -0.19 10.13
C GLY A 232 -13.46 -0.36 11.53
N LEU A 233 -13.33 -1.58 12.06
CA LEU A 233 -13.89 -1.93 13.37
C LEU A 233 -13.36 -1.01 14.48
N PHE A 234 -14.28 -0.27 15.14
CA PHE A 234 -14.00 0.72 16.20
C PHE A 234 -13.04 1.87 15.84
N ILE A 235 -12.71 2.05 14.55
CA ILE A 235 -11.92 3.18 14.10
C ILE A 235 -12.78 4.45 14.16
N ALA A 236 -12.23 5.51 14.75
CA ALA A 236 -12.92 6.78 14.90
C ALA A 236 -13.13 7.48 13.55
N THR A 237 -14.08 8.41 13.51
CA THR A 237 -14.38 9.19 12.30
C THR A 237 -13.26 10.15 11.90
N SER A 238 -12.46 10.64 12.87
CA SER A 238 -11.53 11.78 12.76
C SER A 238 -10.84 11.90 11.41
#